data_AF-A0A7C3Y7M5-F1
#
_entry.id   AF-A0A7C3Y7M5-F1
#
_cell.length_a   1.000
_cell.length_b   1.000
_cell.length_c   1.000
_cell.angle_alpha   90.00
_cell.angle_beta   90.00
_cell.angle_gamma   90.00
#
_symmetry.space_group_name_H-M   'P 1'
#
loop_
_entity.id
_entity.type
_entity.pdbx_description
1 polymer ?
#
loop_
_entity_poly.entity_id
_entity_poly.type
_entity_poly.pdbx_seq_one_letter_code
_entity_poly.pdbx_strand_id
1 'polypeptide(L)'
;MNERRARALLLLFYPFALASAVSGFLAFVLLASGIPPLRAAVITVWFYFGCSVMLCLMSRPVLGKLGLSRFFWGFTCMLGALGSALTAITLLA
;
A
#
# COMPACT_ATOMS: atom_id res chain seq x y z
N MET A 1 -4.08 -27.69 -0.61
CA MET A 1 -4.31 -26.25 -0.37
C MET A 1 -5.78 -25.97 -0.64
N ASN A 2 -6.60 -25.71 0.39
CA ASN A 2 -8.07 -25.66 0.25
C ASN A 2 -8.51 -24.51 -0.67
N GLU A 3 -9.33 -24.79 -1.69
CA GLU A 3 -9.82 -23.83 -2.69
C GLU A 3 -10.41 -22.53 -2.09
N ARG A 4 -11.01 -22.63 -0.90
CA ARG A 4 -11.54 -21.47 -0.16
C ARG A 4 -10.45 -20.48 0.27
N ARG A 5 -9.25 -20.97 0.64
CA ARG A 5 -8.10 -20.13 0.99
C ARG A 5 -7.53 -19.44 -0.25
N ALA A 6 -7.49 -20.14 -1.38
CA ALA A 6 -7.03 -19.56 -2.65
C ALA A 6 -7.97 -18.45 -3.14
N ARG A 7 -9.30 -18.65 -3.07
CA ARG A 7 -10.28 -17.60 -3.39
C ARG A 7 -10.19 -16.39 -2.45
N ALA A 8 -10.00 -16.62 -1.15
CA ALA A 8 -9.82 -15.54 -0.19
C ALA A 8 -8.54 -14.72 -0.45
N LEU A 9 -7.44 -15.38 -0.82
CA LEU A 9 -6.20 -14.72 -1.24
C LEU A 9 -6.37 -13.94 -2.54
N LEU A 10 -7.07 -14.50 -3.54
CA LEU A 10 -7.37 -13.80 -4.80
C LEU A 10 -8.23 -12.55 -4.57
N LEU A 11 -9.25 -12.65 -3.72
CA LEU A 11 -10.09 -11.52 -3.30
C LEU A 11 -9.29 -10.44 -2.56
N LEU A 12 -8.16 -10.79 -1.96
CA LEU A 12 -7.26 -9.87 -1.27
C LEU A 12 -6.26 -9.22 -2.21
N PHE A 13 -5.71 -10.00 -3.14
CA PHE A 13 -4.73 -9.55 -4.11
C PHE A 13 -5.34 -8.63 -5.15
N TYR A 14 -6.61 -8.84 -5.50
CA TYR A 14 -7.31 -8.00 -6.47
C TYR A 14 -7.34 -6.51 -6.08
N PRO A 15 -7.82 -6.11 -4.88
CA PRO A 15 -7.79 -4.71 -4.47
C PRO A 15 -6.38 -4.19 -4.19
N PHE A 16 -5.43 -5.07 -3.88
CA PHE A 16 -4.03 -4.69 -3.73
C PHE A 16 -3.38 -4.33 -5.08
N ALA A 17 -3.64 -5.13 -6.11
CA ALA A 17 -3.24 -4.84 -7.49
C ALA A 17 -3.91 -3.57 -8.00
N LEU A 18 -5.20 -3.37 -7.69
CA LEU A 18 -5.92 -2.15 -8.00
C LEU A 18 -5.28 -0.93 -7.32
N ALA A 19 -4.96 -1.02 -6.02
CA ALA A 19 -4.29 0.06 -5.29
C ALA A 19 -2.92 0.39 -5.87
N SER A 20 -2.17 -0.62 -6.33
CA SER A 20 -0.88 -0.42 -7.00
C SER A 20 -1.03 0.24 -8.38
N ALA A 21 -2.04 -0.14 -9.15
CA ALA A 21 -2.34 0.49 -10.44
C ALA A 21 -2.77 1.96 -10.25
N VAL A 22 -3.63 2.24 -9.27
CA VAL A 22 -4.10 3.60 -8.97
C VAL A 22 -2.95 4.46 -8.44
N SER A 23 -2.07 3.92 -7.58
CA SER A 23 -0.91 4.68 -7.09
C SER A 23 0.08 4.97 -8.21
N GLY A 24 0.34 4.01 -9.10
CA GLY A 24 1.17 4.23 -10.29
C GLY A 24 0.58 5.29 -11.22
N PHE A 25 -0.74 5.26 -11.45
CA PHE A 25 -1.43 6.29 -12.23
C PHE A 25 -1.36 7.66 -11.56
N LEU A 26 -1.50 7.73 -10.23
CA LEU A 26 -1.38 8.96 -9.47
C LEU A 26 0.03 9.57 -9.59
N ALA A 27 1.08 8.73 -9.49
CA ALA A 27 2.46 9.17 -9.72
C ALA A 27 2.66 9.74 -11.12
N PHE A 28 2.10 9.08 -12.14
CA PHE A 28 2.15 9.56 -13.52
C PHE A 28 1.47 10.93 -13.67
N VAL A 29 0.27 11.10 -13.09
CA VAL A 29 -0.46 12.37 -13.12
C VAL A 29 0.31 13.48 -12.39
N LEU A 30 0.90 13.18 -11.23
CA LEU A 30 1.72 14.13 -10.47
C LEU A 30 2.95 14.60 -11.27
N LEU A 31 3.65 13.66 -11.91
CA LEU A 31 4.80 13.96 -12.78
C LEU A 31 4.37 14.76 -14.02
N ALA A 32 3.27 14.38 -14.66
CA ALA A 32 2.73 15.09 -15.83
C ALA A 32 2.28 16.53 -15.48
N SER A 33 1.86 16.76 -14.24
CA SER A 33 1.50 18.09 -13.73
C SER A 33 2.71 18.96 -13.33
N GLY A 34 3.94 18.46 -13.49
CA GLY A 34 5.17 19.20 -13.16
C GLY A 34 5.52 19.24 -11.67
N ILE A 35 4.90 18.39 -10.85
CA ILE A 35 5.28 18.25 -9.43
C ILE A 35 6.68 17.64 -9.37
N PRO A 36 7.59 18.17 -8.53
CA PRO A 36 8.93 17.60 -8.39
C PRO A 36 8.85 16.13 -8.01
N PRO A 37 9.73 15.28 -8.59
CA PRO A 37 9.65 13.82 -8.46
C PRO A 37 9.69 13.36 -7.00
N LEU A 38 10.41 14.07 -6.11
CA LEU A 38 10.41 13.79 -4.67
C LEU A 38 9.02 13.95 -4.03
N ARG A 39 8.33 15.07 -4.27
CA ARG A 39 6.99 15.29 -3.71
C ARG A 39 5.98 14.33 -4.30
N ALA A 40 6.08 14.05 -5.61
CA ALA A 40 5.23 13.06 -6.26
C ALA A 40 5.42 11.67 -5.60
N ALA A 41 6.66 11.25 -5.35
CA ALA A 41 6.96 10.00 -4.66
C ALA A 41 6.37 9.95 -3.24
N VAL A 42 6.52 11.01 -2.44
CA VAL A 42 5.96 11.08 -1.07
C VAL A 42 4.45 10.91 -1.09
N ILE A 43 3.76 11.67 -1.94
CA ILE A 43 2.29 11.62 -2.05
C ILE A 43 1.85 10.22 -2.46
N THR A 44 2.53 9.62 -3.42
CA THR A 44 2.20 8.29 -3.93
C THR A 44 2.41 7.21 -2.87
N VAL A 45 3.51 7.28 -2.11
CA VAL A 45 3.82 6.32 -1.04
C VAL A 45 2.81 6.45 0.11
N TRP A 46 2.45 7.67 0.51
CA TRP A 46 1.42 7.90 1.53
C TRP A 46 0.04 7.42 1.09
N PHE A 47 -0.32 7.66 -0.16
CA PHE A 47 -1.57 7.15 -0.73
C PHE A 47 -1.61 5.62 -0.73
N TYR A 48 -0.51 4.99 -1.16
CA TYR A 48 -0.37 3.53 -1.17
C TYR A 48 -0.38 2.94 0.25
N PHE A 49 0.23 3.62 1.22
CA PHE A 49 0.18 3.25 2.63
C PHE A 49 -1.26 3.33 3.17
N GLY A 50 -1.99 4.41 2.89
CA GLY A 50 -3.39 4.56 3.28
C GLY A 50 -4.28 3.45 2.71
N CYS A 51 -4.15 3.14 1.42
CA CYS A 51 -4.83 2.02 0.79
C CYS A 51 -4.46 0.68 1.45
N SER A 52 -3.16 0.45 1.71
CA SER A 52 -2.68 -0.77 2.36
C SER A 52 -3.25 -0.93 3.78
N VAL A 53 -3.32 0.14 4.56
CA VAL A 53 -3.93 0.15 5.91
C VAL A 53 -5.42 -0.18 5.82
N MET A 54 -6.15 0.44 4.88
CA MET A 54 -7.58 0.20 4.70
C MET A 54 -7.85 -1.25 4.30
N LEU A 55 -7.02 -1.79 3.41
CA LEU A 55 -7.07 -3.19 3.00
C LEU A 55 -6.73 -4.15 4.15
N CYS A 56 -5.72 -3.84 4.95
CA CYS A 56 -5.39 -4.55 6.19
C CYS A 56 -6.59 -4.60 7.14
N LEU A 57 -7.27 -3.46 7.34
CA LEU A 57 -8.41 -3.35 8.26
C LEU A 57 -9.62 -4.12 7.75
N MET A 58 -9.97 -4.00 6.46
CA MET A 58 -11.06 -4.79 5.87
C MET A 58 -10.75 -6.28 5.86
N SER A 59 -9.49 -6.63 5.74
CA SER A 59 -9.06 -8.02 5.64
C SER A 59 -8.71 -8.69 6.96
N ARG A 60 -8.66 -7.94 8.08
CA ARG A 60 -8.42 -8.45 9.44
C ARG A 60 -9.19 -9.75 9.77
N PRO A 61 -10.52 -9.84 9.55
CA PRO A 61 -11.26 -11.06 9.91
C PRO A 61 -10.89 -12.27 9.04
N VAL A 62 -10.42 -12.05 7.81
CA VAL A 62 -9.98 -13.10 6.89
C VAL A 62 -8.54 -13.53 7.19
N LEU A 63 -7.65 -12.56 7.44
CA LEU A 63 -6.25 -12.81 7.78
C LEU A 63 -6.06 -13.43 9.16
N GLY A 64 -6.90 -13.09 10.13
CA GLY A 64 -6.90 -13.72 11.46
C GLY A 64 -7.16 -15.22 11.36
N LYS A 65 -8.03 -15.65 10.44
CA LYS A 65 -8.31 -17.07 10.16
C LYS A 65 -7.21 -17.78 9.37
N LEU A 66 -6.34 -17.02 8.68
CA LEU A 66 -5.24 -17.53 7.86
C LEU A 66 -3.88 -17.52 8.58
N GLY A 67 -3.77 -16.90 9.76
CA GLY A 67 -2.51 -16.78 10.51
C GLY A 67 -1.50 -15.78 9.89
N LEU A 68 -1.85 -15.14 8.77
CA LEU A 68 -1.00 -14.19 8.04
C LEU A 68 -1.07 -12.75 8.56
N SER A 69 -1.88 -12.49 9.61
CA SER A 69 -2.08 -11.14 10.15
C SER A 69 -0.78 -10.45 10.57
N ARG A 70 0.23 -11.19 11.06
CA ARG A 70 1.54 -10.62 11.44
C ARG A 70 2.34 -10.13 10.23
N PHE A 71 2.30 -10.86 9.12
CA PHE A 71 3.01 -10.48 7.89
C PHE A 71 2.43 -9.18 7.29
N PHE A 72 1.11 -9.07 7.26
CA PHE A 72 0.44 -7.87 6.76
C PHE A 72 0.68 -6.63 7.61
N TRP A 73 0.68 -6.80 8.94
CA TRP A 73 1.05 -5.72 9.86
C TRP A 73 2.52 -5.31 9.70
N GLY A 74 3.43 -6.28 9.55
CA GLY A 74 4.84 -6.00 9.28
C GLY A 74 5.05 -5.24 7.97
N PHE A 75 4.37 -5.65 6.89
CA PHE A 75 4.43 -4.98 5.61
C PHE A 75 3.89 -3.54 5.66
N THR A 76 2.79 -3.34 6.40
CA THR A 76 2.24 -2.01 6.67
C THR A 76 3.24 -1.15 7.44
N CYS A 77 3.80 -1.65 8.55
CA CYS A 77 4.83 -0.92 9.31
C CYS A 77 6.05 -0.53 8.46
N MET A 78 6.54 -1.45 7.62
CA MET A 78 7.64 -1.17 6.70
C MET A 78 7.29 -0.06 5.71
N LEU A 79 6.11 -0.10 5.10
CA LEU A 79 5.64 0.96 4.20
C LEU A 79 5.49 2.31 4.92
N GLY A 80 4.98 2.30 6.15
CA GLY A 80 4.87 3.51 6.98
C GLY A 80 6.23 4.10 7.31
N ALA A 81 7.20 3.27 7.67
CA ALA A 81 8.58 3.68 7.92
C ALA A 81 9.27 4.21 6.66
N LEU A 82 9.01 3.58 5.50
CA LEU A 82 9.52 4.06 4.22
C LEU A 82 8.91 5.42 3.87
N GLY A 83 7.60 5.58 4.09
CA GLY A 83 6.88 6.83 3.88
C GLY A 83 7.41 7.94 4.78
N SER A 84 7.60 7.68 6.08
CA SER A 84 8.16 8.68 7.01
C SER A 84 9.60 9.07 6.65
N ALA A 85 10.45 8.11 6.27
CA ALA A 85 11.79 8.38 5.77
C ALA A 85 11.77 9.26 4.51
N LEU A 86 10.90 8.94 3.54
CA LEU A 86 10.75 9.74 2.32
C LEU A 86 10.27 11.16 2.62
N THR A 87 9.34 11.29 3.57
CA THR A 87 8.80 12.59 4.00
C THR A 87 9.89 13.42 4.68
N ALA A 88 10.72 12.80 5.53
CA ALA A 88 11.86 13.45 6.19
C ALA A 88 12.90 13.94 5.16
N ILE A 89 13.22 13.13 4.15
CA ILE A 89 14.12 13.53 3.06
C ILE A 89 13.56 14.73 2.28
N THR A 90 12.25 14.76 2.04
CA THR A 90 11.60 15.84 1.28
C THR A 90 11.43 17.14 2.08
N LEU A 91 11.46 17.07 3.41
CA LEU A 91 11.49 18.22 4.31
C LEU A 91 12.90 18.81 4.47
N LEU A 92 13.93 18.01 4.25
CA LEU A 92 15.35 18.40 4.30
C LEU A 92 15.89 18.91 2.95
N ALA A 93 15.20 18.62 1.84
CA ALA A 93 15.58 18.98 0.48
C ALA A 93 14.82 20.22 -0.02
#